data_AF-A0A226DM98-F1
#
_entry.id   AF-A0A226DM98-F1
#
_cell.length_a   1.000
_cell.length_b   1.000
_cell.length_c   1.000
_cell.angle_alpha   90.00
_cell.angle_beta   90.00
_cell.angle_gamma   90.00
#
_symmetry.space_group_name_H-M   'P 1'
#
loop_
_entity.id
_entity.type
_entity.pdbx_description
1 polymer ?
#
loop_
_entity_poly.entity_id
_entity_poly.type
_entity_poly.pdbx_seq_one_letter_code
_entity_poly.pdbx_strand_id
1 'polypeptide(L)'
;MQLHSPCAVPFFGSMSPYCEKNVWTPPCSYIRMGMFAVEYWIWLHIAYDGTFFMFYTFFVAIVCILIKDLGTGDNNDENKDILVGQVFRTYRCIQLLDKVQNSAMKGQVVPAVLGLIPQIQVFSLFVCIRLYSSIQLPNFLLFPLILTDATVVNLVINTLAAGVYTNSSMVLKNMTRGLETFPFRSGFRRELIACQPTKVQFGQNFVDKGTPLVIENFCFNSTVSLLLLHGRTSHLYYKL
;
A
#
# COMPACT_ATOMS: atom_id res chain seq x y z
N MET A 1 -0.98 -28.54 -8.84
CA MET A 1 -0.31 -27.38 -9.47
C MET A 1 1.11 -27.78 -9.82
N GLN A 2 1.37 -28.15 -11.07
CA GLN A 2 2.74 -28.33 -11.57
C GLN A 2 3.28 -26.93 -11.88
N LEU A 3 4.22 -26.42 -11.09
CA LEU A 3 5.01 -25.26 -11.52
C LEU A 3 5.78 -25.68 -12.77
N HIS A 4 5.37 -25.15 -13.92
CA HIS A 4 5.87 -25.56 -15.25
C HIS A 4 7.36 -25.18 -15.46
N SER A 5 7.97 -24.42 -14.56
CA SER A 5 9.37 -24.00 -14.66
C SER A 5 9.91 -23.50 -13.31
N PRO A 6 10.51 -24.36 -12.46
CA PRO A 6 11.09 -23.98 -11.16
C PRO A 6 12.30 -23.04 -11.30
N CYS A 7 12.87 -22.96 -12.50
CA CYS A 7 13.93 -22.02 -12.87
C CYS A 7 13.43 -20.61 -13.22
N ALA A 8 12.11 -20.37 -13.27
CA ALA A 8 11.60 -19.04 -13.56
C ALA A 8 11.77 -18.13 -12.34
N VAL A 9 12.31 -16.93 -12.54
CA VAL A 9 12.19 -15.85 -11.55
C VAL A 9 10.70 -15.53 -11.36
N PRO A 10 10.20 -15.21 -10.14
CA PRO A 10 10.90 -14.90 -8.89
C PRO A 10 11.04 -16.08 -7.91
N PHE A 11 10.87 -17.33 -8.36
CA PHE A 11 10.94 -18.49 -7.46
C PHE A 11 12.36 -18.70 -6.93
N PHE A 12 12.50 -19.16 -5.68
CA PHE A 12 13.79 -19.50 -5.07
C PHE A 12 14.53 -20.58 -5.85
N GLY A 13 13.81 -21.39 -6.62
CA GLY A 13 14.38 -22.32 -7.58
C GLY A 13 15.35 -21.65 -8.56
N SER A 14 15.02 -20.45 -9.05
CA SER A 14 15.85 -19.68 -9.98
C SER A 14 17.15 -19.13 -9.37
N MET A 15 17.17 -18.89 -8.05
CA MET A 15 18.33 -18.38 -7.31
C MET A 15 19.18 -19.50 -6.70
N SER A 16 18.69 -20.74 -6.76
CA SER A 16 19.36 -21.90 -6.20
C SER A 16 20.42 -22.45 -7.16
N PRO A 17 21.48 -23.11 -6.64
CA PRO A 17 22.49 -23.76 -7.49
C PRO A 17 21.91 -24.93 -8.32
N TYR A 18 20.66 -25.31 -8.07
CA TYR A 18 19.96 -26.38 -8.77
C TYR A 18 19.33 -25.95 -10.09
N CYS A 19 19.42 -24.66 -10.43
CA CYS A 19 19.07 -24.14 -11.74
C CYS A 19 20.34 -23.67 -12.45
N GLU A 20 20.88 -24.50 -13.34
CA GLU A 20 22.03 -24.14 -14.17
C GLU A 20 21.60 -24.06 -15.64
N LYS A 21 21.84 -22.92 -16.29
CA LYS A 21 21.50 -22.69 -17.71
C LYS A 21 20.01 -22.97 -18.04
N ASN A 22 19.09 -22.59 -17.15
CA ASN A 22 17.65 -22.88 -17.25
C ASN A 22 17.28 -24.37 -17.19
N VAL A 23 18.22 -25.25 -16.87
CA VAL A 23 17.98 -26.67 -16.64
C VAL A 23 17.85 -26.91 -15.14
N TRP A 24 16.71 -27.46 -14.73
CA TRP A 24 16.45 -27.79 -13.35
C TRP A 24 17.01 -29.17 -13.00
N THR A 25 18.03 -29.21 -12.16
CA THR A 25 18.53 -30.45 -11.55
C THR A 25 17.81 -30.66 -10.22
N PRO A 26 16.91 -31.65 -10.10
CA PRO A 26 16.10 -31.79 -8.90
C PRO A 26 16.97 -32.12 -7.68
N PRO A 27 16.95 -31.30 -6.61
CA PRO A 27 17.65 -31.62 -5.37
C PRO A 27 16.98 -32.79 -4.65
N CYS A 28 17.63 -33.31 -3.61
CA CYS A 28 17.04 -34.32 -2.73
C CYS A 28 15.66 -33.86 -2.22
N SER A 29 14.72 -34.80 -2.05
CA SER A 29 13.32 -34.50 -1.71
C SER A 29 13.17 -33.60 -0.49
N TYR A 30 14.03 -33.73 0.52
CA TYR A 30 14.02 -32.87 1.71
C TYR A 30 14.33 -31.40 1.40
N ILE A 31 15.34 -31.14 0.56
CA ILE A 31 15.73 -29.78 0.15
C ILE A 31 14.61 -29.17 -0.68
N ARG A 32 14.04 -29.94 -1.61
CA ARG A 32 12.90 -29.51 -2.43
C ARG A 32 11.69 -29.11 -1.57
N MET A 33 11.36 -29.94 -0.58
CA MET A 33 10.28 -29.62 0.37
C MET A 33 10.59 -28.37 1.20
N GLY A 34 11.84 -28.20 1.62
CA GLY A 34 12.30 -26.99 2.31
C GLY A 34 12.13 -25.73 1.47
N MET A 35 12.50 -25.76 0.19
CA MET A 35 12.35 -24.61 -0.72
C MET A 35 10.88 -24.21 -0.88
N PHE A 36 9.98 -25.17 -1.10
CA PHE A 36 8.54 -24.87 -1.19
C PHE A 36 7.96 -24.38 0.14
N ALA A 37 8.40 -24.93 1.28
CA ALA A 37 7.97 -24.46 2.58
C ALA A 37 8.39 -23.01 2.83
N VAL A 38 9.62 -22.63 2.45
CA VAL A 38 10.10 -21.25 2.55
C VAL A 38 9.35 -20.31 1.62
N GLU A 39 9.14 -20.70 0.35
CA GLU A 39 8.33 -19.91 -0.58
C GLU A 39 6.91 -19.68 -0.06
N TYR A 40 6.26 -20.76 0.40
CA TYR A 40 4.92 -20.68 0.98
C TYR A 40 4.89 -19.82 2.24
N TRP A 41 5.89 -19.94 3.11
CA TRP A 41 6.02 -19.13 4.32
C TRP A 41 6.16 -17.64 4.01
N ILE A 42 7.00 -17.28 3.04
CA ILE A 42 7.18 -15.90 2.59
C ILE A 42 5.88 -15.37 2.00
N TRP A 43 5.21 -16.16 1.16
CA TRP A 43 3.95 -15.76 0.56
C TRP A 43 2.86 -15.54 1.61
N LEU A 44 2.79 -16.42 2.62
CA LEU A 44 1.88 -16.30 3.74
C LEU A 44 2.16 -15.03 4.56
N HIS A 45 3.42 -14.73 4.84
CA HIS A 45 3.81 -13.49 5.52
C HIS A 45 3.40 -12.24 4.72
N ILE A 46 3.72 -12.19 3.43
CA ILE A 46 3.36 -11.06 2.56
C ILE A 46 1.84 -10.89 2.51
N ALA A 47 1.09 -11.99 2.36
CA ALA A 47 -0.37 -11.95 2.32
C ALA A 47 -0.96 -11.49 3.65
N TYR A 48 -0.46 -11.98 4.78
CA TYR A 48 -0.92 -11.63 6.12
C TYR A 48 -0.62 -10.16 6.45
N ASP A 49 0.63 -9.73 6.30
CA ASP A 49 1.04 -8.35 6.61
C ASP A 49 0.38 -7.34 5.66
N GLY A 50 0.26 -7.70 4.37
CA GLY A 50 -0.40 -6.88 3.36
C GLY A 50 -1.90 -6.73 3.61
N THR A 51 -2.61 -7.81 3.91
CA THR A 51 -4.04 -7.74 4.24
C THR A 51 -4.28 -6.96 5.52
N PHE A 52 -3.45 -7.15 6.56
CA PHE A 52 -3.57 -6.37 7.78
C PHE A 52 -3.37 -4.87 7.55
N PHE A 53 -2.38 -4.48 6.74
CA PHE A 53 -2.17 -3.08 6.34
C PHE A 53 -3.37 -2.50 5.58
N MET A 54 -3.92 -3.27 4.65
CA MET A 54 -5.10 -2.90 3.87
C MET A 54 -6.30 -2.66 4.76
N PHE A 55 -6.69 -3.65 5.56
CA PHE A 55 -7.83 -3.56 6.46
C PHE A 55 -7.69 -2.40 7.43
N TYR A 56 -6.50 -2.17 7.98
CA TYR A 56 -6.24 -1.02 8.83
C TYR A 56 -6.49 0.31 8.10
N THR A 57 -5.92 0.48 6.91
CA THR A 57 -6.04 1.74 6.14
C THR A 57 -7.50 2.02 5.77
N PHE A 58 -8.24 1.00 5.35
CA PHE A 58 -9.69 1.11 5.08
C PHE A 58 -10.49 1.45 6.33
N PHE A 59 -10.27 0.72 7.44
CA PHE A 59 -11.00 0.92 8.68
C PHE A 59 -10.79 2.33 9.22
N VAL A 60 -9.53 2.80 9.29
CA VAL A 60 -9.22 4.15 9.76
C VAL A 60 -9.80 5.20 8.82
N ALA A 61 -9.74 5.01 7.50
CA ALA A 61 -10.35 5.94 6.55
C ALA A 61 -11.87 6.05 6.75
N ILE A 62 -12.58 4.92 6.87
CA ILE A 62 -14.02 4.87 7.12
C ILE A 62 -14.37 5.60 8.43
N VAL A 63 -13.66 5.29 9.52
CA VAL A 63 -13.94 5.91 10.82
C VAL A 63 -13.63 7.41 10.79
N CYS A 64 -12.58 7.85 10.11
CA CYS A 64 -12.28 9.28 9.96
C CYS A 64 -13.35 10.02 9.16
N ILE A 65 -13.93 9.39 8.13
CA ILE A 65 -15.06 9.95 7.37
C ILE A 65 -16.31 10.03 8.25
N LEU A 66 -16.65 8.94 8.95
CA LEU A 66 -17.81 8.88 9.85
C LEU A 66 -17.73 9.97 10.94
N ILE A 67 -16.56 10.13 11.56
CA ILE A 67 -16.33 11.15 12.58
C ILE A 67 -16.48 12.57 12.00
N LYS A 68 -16.01 12.79 10.77
CA LYS A 68 -16.15 14.08 10.09
C LYS A 68 -17.63 14.43 9.84
N ASP A 69 -18.42 13.45 9.40
CA ASP A 69 -19.84 13.63 9.14
C ASP A 69 -20.60 13.88 10.44
N LEU A 70 -20.32 13.10 11.49
CA LEU A 70 -20.87 13.30 12.85
C LEU A 70 -20.52 14.68 13.43
N GLY A 71 -19.30 15.18 13.17
CA GLY A 71 -18.88 16.52 13.61
C GLY A 71 -19.53 17.67 12.83
N THR A 72 -20.21 17.38 11.73
CA THR A 72 -20.93 18.37 10.89
C THR A 72 -22.45 18.29 11.11
N GLY A 73 -22.95 17.22 11.75
CA GLY A 73 -24.36 16.96 12.00
C GLY A 73 -24.96 17.73 13.20
N ASP A 74 -26.02 18.47 12.89
CA ASP A 74 -27.09 19.11 13.67
C ASP A 74 -26.85 19.77 15.05
N ASN A 75 -27.37 20.99 15.16
CA ASN A 75 -27.19 21.99 16.22
C ASN A 75 -28.15 21.82 17.41
N ASN A 76 -28.40 20.59 17.89
CA ASN A 76 -29.15 20.41 19.13
C ASN A 76 -28.19 20.30 20.32
N ASP A 77 -28.15 21.37 21.12
CA ASP A 77 -27.14 21.60 22.18
C ASP A 77 -27.17 20.56 23.31
N GLU A 78 -28.31 19.90 23.61
CA GLU A 78 -28.41 18.96 24.75
C GLU A 78 -27.66 17.63 24.56
N ASN A 79 -27.46 17.15 23.31
CA ASN A 79 -26.78 15.87 23.04
C ASN A 79 -25.32 16.03 22.60
N LYS A 80 -24.86 17.27 22.45
CA LYS A 80 -23.57 17.61 21.87
C LYS A 80 -22.41 17.18 22.77
N ASP A 81 -22.57 17.30 24.09
CA ASP A 81 -21.54 16.95 25.07
C ASP A 81 -21.24 15.44 25.09
N ILE A 82 -22.29 14.63 25.04
CA ILE A 82 -22.19 13.16 25.00
C ILE A 82 -21.55 12.72 23.68
N LEU A 83 -21.98 13.33 22.57
CA LEU A 83 -21.44 13.06 21.23
C LEU A 83 -19.94 13.41 21.15
N VAL A 84 -19.55 14.61 21.57
CA VAL A 84 -18.15 15.05 21.56
C VAL A 84 -17.27 14.14 22.41
N GLY A 85 -17.75 13.72 23.58
CA GLY A 85 -17.05 12.74 24.43
C GLY A 85 -16.84 11.39 23.76
N GLN A 86 -17.85 10.86 23.07
CA GLN A 86 -17.75 9.61 22.31
C GLN A 86 -16.78 9.74 21.13
N VAL A 87 -16.89 10.82 20.35
CA VAL A 87 -16.01 11.05 19.21
C VAL A 87 -14.56 11.21 19.67
N PHE A 88 -14.31 11.92 20.77
CA PHE A 88 -12.98 12.04 21.37
C PHE A 88 -12.40 10.69 21.79
N ARG A 89 -13.20 9.85 22.45
CA ARG A 89 -12.77 8.49 22.86
C ARG A 89 -12.42 7.62 21.65
N THR A 90 -13.26 7.65 20.61
CA THR A 90 -13.01 6.90 19.36
C THR A 90 -11.74 7.41 18.68
N TYR A 91 -11.56 8.74 18.59
CA TYR A 91 -10.37 9.33 18.01
C TYR A 91 -9.09 8.96 18.77
N ARG A 92 -9.13 8.90 20.10
CA ARG A 92 -8.01 8.44 20.92
C ARG A 92 -7.66 6.97 20.65
N CYS A 93 -8.67 6.12 20.47
CA CYS A 93 -8.46 4.73 20.08
C CYS A 93 -7.74 4.63 18.72
N ILE A 94 -8.18 5.44 17.74
CA ILE A 94 -7.53 5.52 16.42
C ILE A 94 -6.08 5.99 16.55
N GLN A 95 -5.80 7.03 17.36
CA GLN A 95 -4.43 7.50 17.55
C GLN A 95 -3.51 6.46 18.21
N LEU A 96 -4.03 5.68 19.16
CA LEU A 96 -3.29 4.57 19.76
C LEU A 96 -3.02 3.49 18.72
N LEU A 97 -4.04 3.12 17.94
CA LEU A 97 -3.91 2.14 16.86
C LEU A 97 -2.89 2.60 15.81
N ASP A 98 -2.91 3.88 15.44
CA ASP A 98 -1.97 4.47 14.48
C ASP A 98 -0.53 4.49 14.99
N LYS A 99 -0.32 4.74 16.28
CA LYS A 99 1.02 4.64 16.89
C LYS A 99 1.53 3.22 16.88
N VAL A 100 0.69 2.25 17.25
CA VAL A 100 1.06 0.82 17.25
C VAL A 100 1.36 0.36 15.83
N GLN A 101 0.50 0.71 14.87
CA GLN A 101 0.65 0.33 13.47
C GLN A 101 1.90 0.96 12.85
N ASN A 102 2.09 2.27 13.01
CA ASN A 102 3.29 2.94 12.51
C ASN A 102 4.54 2.37 13.18
N SER A 103 4.51 2.03 14.47
CA SER A 103 5.67 1.41 15.12
C SER A 103 6.02 0.04 14.52
N ALA A 104 5.02 -0.75 14.13
CA ALA A 104 5.22 -2.06 13.52
C ALA A 104 5.61 -1.96 12.03
N MET A 105 4.99 -1.06 11.28
CA MET A 105 5.00 -1.11 9.81
C MET A 105 5.85 -0.03 9.12
N LYS A 106 6.16 1.10 9.77
CA LYS A 106 6.86 2.24 9.13
C LYS A 106 8.24 1.89 8.57
N GLY A 107 8.87 0.86 9.13
CA GLY A 107 10.25 0.47 8.82
C GLY A 107 10.38 -0.58 7.71
N GLN A 108 9.32 -1.33 7.42
CA GLN A 108 9.41 -2.49 6.51
C GLN A 108 8.27 -2.50 5.50
N VAL A 109 7.03 -2.56 5.96
CA VAL A 109 5.87 -2.75 5.10
C VAL A 109 5.60 -1.52 4.24
N VAL A 110 5.58 -0.31 4.82
CA VAL A 110 5.26 0.90 4.06
C VAL A 110 6.29 1.19 2.95
N PRO A 111 7.62 1.13 3.21
CA PRO A 111 8.62 1.25 2.14
C PRO A 111 8.53 0.13 1.11
N ALA A 112 8.23 -1.11 1.53
CA ALA A 112 8.07 -2.23 0.61
C ALA A 112 6.87 -2.04 -0.32
N VAL A 113 5.73 -1.57 0.18
CA VAL A 113 4.54 -1.23 -0.61
C VAL A 113 4.86 -0.12 -1.61
N LEU A 114 5.47 0.98 -1.15
CA LEU A 114 5.84 2.12 -1.99
C LEU A 114 6.96 1.81 -3.00
N GLY A 115 7.76 0.77 -2.76
CA GLY A 115 8.87 0.37 -3.63
C GLY A 115 8.51 -0.75 -4.59
N LEU A 116 7.96 -1.86 -4.10
CA LEU A 116 7.74 -3.09 -4.87
C LEU A 116 6.54 -2.99 -5.80
N ILE A 117 5.43 -2.40 -5.34
CA ILE A 117 4.20 -2.33 -6.13
C ILE A 117 4.40 -1.50 -7.41
N PRO A 118 5.05 -0.33 -7.36
CA PRO A 118 5.40 0.42 -8.57
C PRO A 118 6.29 -0.37 -9.54
N GLN A 119 7.23 -1.16 -9.05
CA GLN A 119 8.09 -1.99 -9.91
C GLN A 119 7.28 -3.09 -10.61
N ILE A 120 6.36 -3.74 -9.90
CA ILE A 120 5.44 -4.73 -10.48
C ILE A 120 4.54 -4.07 -11.54
N GLN A 121 4.06 -2.85 -11.28
CA GLN A 121 3.25 -2.07 -12.22
C GLN A 121 4.04 -1.73 -13.49
N VAL A 122 5.26 -1.23 -13.38
CA VAL A 122 6.16 -0.93 -14.51
C VAL A 122 6.42 -2.17 -15.36
N PHE A 123 6.75 -3.29 -14.73
CA PHE A 123 7.04 -4.53 -15.42
C PHE A 123 5.80 -5.05 -16.16
N SER A 124 4.65 -5.08 -15.48
CA SER A 124 3.38 -5.52 -16.08
C SER A 124 3.00 -4.62 -17.27
N LEU A 125 3.14 -3.30 -17.13
CA LEU A 125 2.82 -2.34 -18.20
C LEU A 125 3.74 -2.54 -19.42
N PHE A 126 5.04 -2.74 -19.19
CA PHE A 126 5.99 -3.04 -20.27
C PHE A 126 5.64 -4.33 -21.02
N VAL A 127 5.32 -5.40 -20.30
CA VAL A 127 4.93 -6.69 -20.88
C VAL A 127 3.62 -6.56 -21.68
N CYS A 128 2.63 -5.85 -21.13
CA CYS A 128 1.36 -5.60 -21.82
C CYS A 128 1.54 -4.82 -23.14
N ILE A 129 2.47 -3.86 -23.20
CA ILE A 129 2.71 -3.06 -24.41
C ILE A 129 3.51 -3.83 -25.45
N ARG A 130 4.55 -4.56 -25.04
CA ARG A 130 5.50 -5.19 -25.99
C ARG A 130 5.16 -6.61 -26.37
N LEU A 131 4.65 -7.40 -25.43
CA LEU A 131 4.56 -8.85 -25.57
C LEU A 131 3.14 -9.34 -25.88
N TYR A 132 2.22 -8.40 -26.18
CA TYR A 132 0.81 -8.70 -26.48
C TYR A 132 0.61 -9.63 -27.68
N SER A 133 1.48 -9.55 -28.68
CA SER A 133 1.39 -10.37 -29.90
C SER A 133 2.13 -11.70 -29.80
N SER A 134 3.00 -11.87 -28.80
CA SER A 134 3.89 -13.03 -28.67
C SER A 134 3.38 -14.09 -27.68
N ILE A 135 2.50 -13.72 -26.74
CA ILE A 135 1.97 -14.64 -25.73
C ILE A 135 0.57 -15.13 -26.14
N GLN A 136 0.34 -16.44 -26.00
CA GLN A 136 -0.98 -17.05 -26.17
C GLN A 136 -1.94 -16.63 -25.05
N LEU A 137 -3.15 -16.19 -25.42
CA LEU A 137 -4.28 -15.95 -24.51
C LEU A 137 -4.74 -17.32 -23.96
N PRO A 138 -4.28 -17.74 -22.75
CA PRO A 138 -4.76 -17.14 -21.49
C PRO A 138 -3.67 -16.53 -20.61
N ASN A 139 -2.40 -16.87 -20.85
CA ASN A 139 -1.28 -16.43 -20.01
C ASN A 139 -1.06 -14.92 -20.12
N PHE A 140 -1.40 -14.33 -21.27
CA PHE A 140 -1.35 -12.88 -21.45
C PHE A 140 -2.30 -12.14 -20.51
N LEU A 141 -3.49 -12.70 -20.21
CA LEU A 141 -4.54 -12.02 -19.45
C LEU A 141 -4.16 -11.75 -17.98
N LEU A 142 -3.20 -12.53 -17.45
CA LEU A 142 -2.66 -12.34 -16.11
C LEU A 142 -1.93 -10.99 -15.98
N PHE A 143 -1.24 -10.52 -17.03
CA PHE A 143 -0.46 -9.28 -16.95
C PHE A 143 -1.35 -8.02 -16.85
N PRO A 144 -2.40 -7.83 -17.68
CA PRO A 144 -3.35 -6.74 -17.49
C PRO A 144 -4.10 -6.81 -16.16
N LEU A 145 -4.38 -8.02 -15.66
CA LEU A 145 -5.03 -8.20 -14.36
C LEU A 145 -4.11 -7.70 -13.23
N ILE A 146 -2.85 -8.14 -13.20
CA ILE A 146 -1.84 -7.70 -12.22
C ILE A 146 -1.60 -6.20 -12.35
N LEU A 147 -1.53 -5.66 -13.57
CA LEU A 147 -1.39 -4.23 -13.80
C LEU A 147 -2.56 -3.44 -13.20
N THR A 148 -3.79 -3.90 -13.43
CA THR A 148 -5.00 -3.26 -12.91
C THR A 148 -5.00 -3.33 -11.39
N ASP A 149 -4.71 -4.50 -10.82
CA ASP A 149 -4.64 -4.71 -9.37
C ASP A 149 -3.58 -3.80 -8.73
N ALA A 150 -2.35 -3.77 -9.26
CA ALA A 150 -1.27 -2.92 -8.76
C ALA A 150 -1.62 -1.43 -8.85
N THR A 151 -2.28 -1.00 -9.93
CA THR A 151 -2.72 0.39 -10.11
C THR A 151 -3.84 0.75 -9.11
N VAL A 152 -4.83 -0.14 -8.93
CA VAL A 152 -5.91 0.06 -7.95
C VAL A 152 -5.34 0.15 -6.55
N VAL A 153 -4.47 -0.79 -6.18
CA VAL A 153 -3.79 -0.83 -4.89
C VAL A 153 -2.98 0.46 -4.66
N ASN A 154 -2.14 0.87 -5.62
CA ASN A 154 -1.37 2.13 -5.51
C ASN A 154 -2.28 3.36 -5.40
N LEU A 155 -3.31 3.48 -6.22
CA LEU A 155 -4.16 4.66 -6.24
C LEU A 155 -5.05 4.71 -4.99
N VAL A 156 -5.79 3.64 -4.70
CA VAL A 156 -6.79 3.61 -3.64
C VAL A 156 -6.14 3.68 -2.27
N ILE A 157 -5.11 2.86 -2.01
CA ILE A 157 -4.50 2.81 -0.67
C ILE A 157 -3.80 4.11 -0.34
N ASN A 158 -2.97 4.63 -1.26
CA ASN A 158 -2.26 5.87 -1.01
C ASN A 158 -3.22 7.06 -0.92
N THR A 159 -4.30 7.06 -1.71
CA THR A 159 -5.35 8.10 -1.61
C THR A 159 -6.09 8.02 -0.29
N LEU A 160 -6.45 6.82 0.19
CA LEU A 160 -7.09 6.63 1.49
C LEU A 160 -6.15 7.02 2.63
N ALA A 161 -4.87 6.64 2.56
CA ALA A 161 -3.86 7.04 3.54
C ALA A 161 -3.72 8.56 3.62
N ALA A 162 -3.67 9.25 2.48
CA ALA A 162 -3.66 10.71 2.42
C ALA A 162 -5.00 11.34 2.89
N GLY A 163 -6.12 10.66 2.60
CA GLY A 163 -7.46 11.01 3.05
C GLY A 163 -7.57 10.98 4.57
N VAL A 164 -7.04 9.93 5.22
CA VAL A 164 -6.97 9.78 6.69
C VAL A 164 -6.31 10.99 7.31
N TYR A 165 -5.15 11.41 6.80
CA TYR A 165 -4.44 12.58 7.32
C TYR A 165 -5.28 13.85 7.22
N THR A 166 -5.83 14.12 6.04
CA THR A 166 -6.60 15.36 5.83
C THR A 166 -7.91 15.39 6.60
N ASN A 167 -8.65 14.28 6.63
CA ASN A 167 -9.88 14.16 7.41
C ASN A 167 -9.60 14.26 8.91
N SER A 168 -8.57 13.57 9.42
CA SER A 168 -8.18 13.65 10.83
C SER A 168 -7.78 15.08 11.23
N SER A 169 -7.05 15.80 10.37
CA SER A 169 -6.68 17.19 10.63
C SER A 169 -7.90 18.12 10.67
N MET A 170 -8.88 17.88 9.81
CA MET A 170 -10.10 18.67 9.74
C MET A 170 -10.99 18.41 10.96
N VAL A 171 -11.14 17.14 11.35
CA VAL A 171 -11.84 16.73 12.57
C VAL A 171 -11.23 17.40 13.80
N LEU A 172 -9.90 17.36 13.95
CA LEU A 172 -9.22 17.97 15.09
C LEU A 172 -9.40 19.49 15.12
N LYS A 173 -9.36 20.16 13.96
CA LYS A 173 -9.66 21.60 13.85
C LYS A 173 -11.10 21.93 14.24
N ASN A 174 -12.06 21.13 13.75
CA ASN A 174 -13.48 21.32 14.06
C ASN A 174 -13.76 21.12 15.56
N MET A 175 -13.15 20.10 16.17
CA MET A 175 -13.22 19.89 17.63
C MET A 175 -12.59 21.04 18.40
N THR A 176 -11.42 21.51 17.98
CA THR A 176 -10.72 22.63 18.64
C THR A 176 -11.56 23.91 18.57
N ARG A 177 -12.17 24.21 17.42
CA ARG A 177 -13.07 25.36 17.26
C ARG A 177 -14.36 25.21 18.06
N GLY A 178 -14.95 24.02 18.09
CA GLY A 178 -16.11 23.74 18.93
C GLY A 178 -15.81 23.95 20.42
N LEU A 179 -14.61 23.56 20.86
CA LEU A 179 -14.12 23.75 22.23
C LEU A 179 -13.87 25.21 22.62
N GLU A 180 -13.70 26.14 21.67
CA GLU A 180 -13.62 27.58 21.98
C GLU A 180 -14.97 28.14 22.41
N THR A 181 -16.07 27.53 21.94
CA THR A 181 -17.44 27.96 22.24
C THR A 181 -17.96 27.39 23.57
N PHE A 182 -17.38 26.30 24.09
CA PHE A 182 -17.84 25.63 25.30
C PHE A 182 -16.83 25.74 26.46
N PRO A 183 -17.29 25.96 27.72
CA PRO A 183 -16.45 25.97 28.91
C PRO A 183 -16.05 24.54 29.36
N PHE A 184 -15.73 23.66 28.41
CA PHE A 184 -15.31 22.30 28.73
C PHE A 184 -14.01 22.32 29.56
N ARG A 185 -13.96 21.43 30.56
CA ARG A 185 -12.85 21.27 31.52
C ARG A 185 -11.50 21.45 30.83
N SER A 186 -10.69 22.36 31.36
CA SER A 186 -9.35 22.74 30.84
C SER A 186 -8.44 21.56 30.49
N GLY A 187 -8.62 20.41 31.15
CA GLY A 187 -7.92 19.15 30.86
C GLY A 187 -8.17 18.59 29.45
N PHE A 188 -9.43 18.52 29.00
CA PHE A 188 -9.77 17.99 27.67
C PHE A 188 -9.27 18.89 26.55
N ARG A 189 -9.38 20.21 26.73
CA ARG A 189 -8.82 21.19 25.79
C ARG A 189 -7.31 21.04 25.66
N ARG A 190 -6.60 20.87 26.78
CA ARG A 190 -5.14 20.67 26.76
C ARG A 190 -4.75 19.36 26.10
N GLU A 191 -5.52 18.30 26.31
CA GLU A 191 -5.26 16.99 25.69
C GLU A 191 -5.57 17.01 24.18
N LEU A 192 -6.63 17.69 23.75
CA LEU A 192 -7.02 17.80 22.34
C LEU A 192 -6.05 18.67 21.53
N ILE A 193 -5.51 19.74 22.14
CA ILE A 193 -4.41 20.53 21.54
C ILE A 193 -3.13 19.69 21.43
N ALA A 194 -2.89 18.76 22.34
CA ALA A 194 -1.74 17.85 22.29
C ALA A 194 -1.91 16.70 21.29
N CYS A 195 -3.15 16.38 20.90
CA CYS A 195 -3.44 15.38 19.88
C CYS A 195 -2.87 15.80 18.52
N GLN A 196 -2.26 14.83 17.82
CA GLN A 196 -1.72 15.04 16.48
C GLN A 196 -2.61 14.36 15.44
N PRO A 197 -2.73 14.90 14.23
CA PRO A 197 -3.45 14.24 13.15
C PRO A 197 -2.82 12.89 12.83
N THR A 198 -3.67 11.87 12.73
CA THR A 198 -3.33 10.50 12.30
C THR A 198 -2.62 10.54 10.95
N LYS A 199 -1.47 9.89 10.81
CA LYS A 199 -0.71 9.89 9.56
C LYS A 199 -0.02 8.55 9.34
N VAL A 200 -0.12 8.04 8.12
CA VAL A 200 0.65 6.85 7.70
C VAL A 200 2.09 7.27 7.43
N GLN A 201 3.02 6.80 8.26
CA GLN A 201 4.43 7.18 8.19
C GLN A 201 5.26 6.18 7.38
N PHE A 202 6.20 6.69 6.59
CA PHE A 202 7.26 5.91 5.96
C PHE A 202 8.62 6.46 6.39
N GLY A 203 9.32 5.73 7.25
CA GLY A 203 10.55 6.23 7.87
C GLY A 203 10.32 7.54 8.65
N GLN A 204 10.90 8.64 8.16
CA GLN A 204 10.76 9.99 8.73
C GLN A 204 9.71 10.85 7.99
N ASN A 205 9.15 10.35 6.89
CA ASN A 205 8.19 11.05 6.04
C ASN A 205 6.78 10.47 6.18
N PHE A 206 5.79 11.05 5.52
CA PHE A 206 4.39 10.62 5.58
C PHE A 206 3.74 10.66 4.20
N VAL A 207 2.76 9.77 3.99
CA VAL A 207 2.05 9.66 2.71
C VAL A 207 1.11 10.86 2.54
N ASP A 208 1.39 11.66 1.51
CA ASP A 208 0.67 12.88 1.19
C ASP A 208 -0.30 12.68 0.03
N LYS A 209 -1.22 13.64 -0.18
CA LYS A 209 -2.16 13.62 -1.32
C LYS A 209 -1.46 13.59 -2.68
N GLY A 210 -0.21 14.05 -2.76
CA GLY A 210 0.60 14.00 -3.98
C GLY A 210 1.34 12.67 -4.19
N THR A 211 1.47 11.84 -3.16
CA THR A 211 2.22 10.57 -3.24
C THR A 211 1.67 9.60 -4.29
N PRO A 212 0.34 9.36 -4.42
CA PRO A 212 -0.20 8.51 -5.49
C PRO A 212 0.18 9.03 -6.88
N LEU A 213 0.08 10.34 -7.11
CA LEU A 213 0.37 10.96 -8.40
C LEU A 213 1.85 10.85 -8.79
N VAL A 214 2.74 11.04 -7.81
CA VAL A 214 4.19 10.91 -8.01
C VAL A 214 4.55 9.46 -8.35
N ILE A 215 3.95 8.49 -7.67
CA ILE A 215 4.14 7.07 -7.94
C ILE A 215 3.67 6.71 -9.34
N GLU A 216 2.47 7.13 -9.73
CA GLU A 216 1.96 6.86 -11.07
C GLU A 216 2.84 7.49 -12.16
N ASN A 217 3.23 8.75 -11.98
CA ASN A 217 4.15 9.41 -12.91
C ASN A 217 5.50 8.67 -13.01
N PHE A 218 6.03 8.19 -11.88
CA PHE A 218 7.23 7.36 -11.86
C PHE A 218 7.03 6.04 -12.64
N CYS A 219 5.89 5.36 -12.46
CA CYS A 219 5.56 4.13 -13.17
C CYS A 219 5.50 4.36 -14.70
N PHE A 220 4.82 5.41 -15.15
CA PHE A 220 4.74 5.75 -16.57
C PHE A 220 6.12 6.11 -17.15
N ASN A 221 6.87 6.99 -16.49
CA ASN A 221 8.19 7.42 -16.98
C ASN A 221 9.20 6.27 -17.04
N SER A 222 9.20 5.40 -16.03
CA SER A 222 10.07 4.21 -16.01
C SER A 222 9.71 3.25 -17.14
N THR A 223 8.41 3.05 -17.40
CA THR A 223 7.95 2.21 -18.51
C THR A 223 8.35 2.78 -19.87
N VAL A 224 8.13 4.07 -20.09
CA VAL A 224 8.54 4.75 -21.33
C VAL A 224 10.06 4.63 -21.53
N SER A 225 10.84 4.81 -20.46
CA SER A 225 12.30 4.66 -20.51
C SER A 225 12.72 3.25 -20.92
N LEU A 226 12.08 2.22 -20.37
CA LEU A 226 12.32 0.82 -20.74
C LEU A 226 11.93 0.53 -22.20
N LEU A 227 10.82 1.09 -22.67
CA LEU A 227 10.38 0.97 -24.06
C LEU A 227 11.39 1.61 -25.02
N LEU A 228 11.92 2.79 -24.69
CA LEU A 228 12.92 3.50 -25.48
C LEU A 228 14.27 2.76 -25.51
N LEU A 229 14.73 2.26 -24.36
CA LEU A 229 15.96 1.47 -24.27
C LEU A 229 15.89 0.21 -25.14
N HIS A 230 14.76 -0.50 -25.07
CA HIS A 230 14.53 -1.68 -25.89
C HIS A 230 14.47 -1.33 -27.39
N GLY A 231 13.72 -0.31 -27.78
CA GLY A 231 13.62 0.14 -29.17
C GLY A 231 14.99 0.51 -29.78
N ARG A 232 15.86 1.13 -28.99
CA ARG A 232 17.24 1.46 -29.39
C ARG A 232 18.09 0.20 -29.61
N THR A 233 17.97 -0.81 -28.74
CA THR A 233 18.70 -2.08 -28.92
C THR A 233 18.23 -2.87 -30.14
N SER A 234 16.93 -2.88 -30.44
CA SER A 234 16.41 -3.51 -31.67
C SER A 234 16.96 -2.86 -32.93
N HIS A 235 17.13 -1.53 -32.92
CA HIS A 235 17.66 -0.78 -34.06
C HIS A 235 19.18 -0.98 -34.29
N LEU A 236 19.92 -1.31 -33.23
CA LEU A 236 21.36 -1.66 -33.30
C LEU A 236 21.57 -3.07 -33.86
N TYR A 237 20.70 -4.03 -33.53
CA TYR A 237 20.76 -5.40 -34.06
C TYR A 237 20.41 -5.50 -35.55
N TYR A 238 19.64 -4.55 -36.10
CA TYR A 238 19.35 -4.49 -37.55
C TYR A 238 20.41 -3.73 -38.37
N LYS A 239 21.46 -3.20 -37.73
CA LYS A 239 22.57 -2.47 -38.38
C LYS A 239 23.90 -3.25 -38.38
N LEU A 240 23.91 -4.46 -37.82
CA LEU A 240 25.00 -5.45 -37.91
C LEU A 240 24.56 -6.57 -38.84
#